data_AF-A0AB39V5H6-F1
#
_entry.id   AF-A0AB39V5H6-F1
#
_cell.length_a   1.000
_cell.length_b   1.000
_cell.length_c   1.000
_cell.angle_alpha   90.00
_cell.angle_beta   90.00
_cell.angle_gamma   90.00
#
_symmetry.space_group_name_H-M   'P 1'
#
loop_
_entity.id
_entity.type
_entity.pdbx_description
1 polymer ?
#
loop_
_entity_poly.entity_id
_entity_poly.type
_entity_poly.pdbx_seq_one_letter_code
_entity_poly.pdbx_strand_id
1 'polypeptide(L)'
;MENKIKIEKINENDYDRIFVMSDIHGQYDLFLKMLKEIALKREDLMIIAGDICDRGEKSYEIYMKCMKMIKLGYNVKFILGNHEDMMLEDLENDYPLRYETEFSIYRNSKYFNKKSMEKWCEENFFKEIKWLVKWLKNCPLVISGNENIFVHAGLDLQTKLEKQERETVLWTRDEFWLNEESVLEEYRSKNIYFGHTPNINGRISEKTDKIWDIDCGAFFTHFLGCVEVKSKEKIYVFENEFIQFSEVSGKVFLELWNEEVADFIDFEKYKIKNGKNGIKEIKILKKLDRKEKER
;
A
#
# COMPACT_ATOMS: atom_id res chain seq x y z
N MET A 1 -18.23 21.73 11.64
CA MET A 1 -18.80 20.37 11.75
C MET A 1 -17.66 19.50 12.23
N GLU A 2 -17.84 18.65 13.26
CA GLU A 2 -16.75 17.75 13.70
C GLU A 2 -16.27 16.94 12.49
N ASN A 3 -15.00 17.10 12.10
CA ASN A 3 -14.33 16.32 11.06
C ASN A 3 -14.21 14.87 11.54
N LYS A 4 -15.33 14.13 11.54
CA LYS A 4 -15.32 12.73 11.93
C LYS A 4 -14.77 11.90 10.79
N ILE A 5 -13.58 11.35 10.98
CA ILE A 5 -13.04 10.33 10.09
C ILE A 5 -14.00 9.14 10.01
N LYS A 6 -14.12 8.53 8.83
CA LYS A 6 -14.96 7.36 8.64
C LYS A 6 -14.23 6.11 9.18
N ILE A 7 -14.73 5.56 10.28
CA ILE A 7 -14.18 4.34 10.90
C ILE A 7 -15.13 3.18 10.62
N GLU A 8 -14.61 2.10 10.07
CA GLU A 8 -15.33 0.84 9.95
C GLU A 8 -14.94 -0.09 11.11
N LYS A 9 -15.94 -0.64 11.81
CA LYS A 9 -15.73 -1.62 12.87
C LYS A 9 -15.91 -3.03 12.32
N ILE A 10 -15.01 -3.95 12.71
CA ILE A 10 -15.10 -5.37 12.36
C ILE A 10 -14.97 -6.24 13.62
N ASN A 11 -15.52 -7.45 13.58
CA ASN A 11 -15.18 -8.51 14.52
C ASN A 11 -14.24 -9.49 13.84
N GLU A 12 -13.02 -9.59 14.34
CA GLU A 12 -11.96 -10.39 13.70
C GLU A 12 -12.16 -11.90 13.88
N ASN A 13 -13.06 -12.29 14.78
CA ASN A 13 -13.48 -13.67 14.96
C ASN A 13 -14.46 -14.15 13.88
N ASP A 14 -15.00 -13.24 13.06
CA ASP A 14 -15.90 -13.60 11.95
C ASP A 14 -15.16 -14.17 10.74
N TYR A 15 -13.82 -14.14 10.75
CA TYR A 15 -12.98 -14.56 9.63
C TYR A 15 -11.98 -15.64 10.04
N ASP A 16 -11.67 -16.59 9.15
CA ASP A 16 -10.68 -17.64 9.44
C ASP A 16 -9.26 -17.05 9.51
N ARG A 17 -8.88 -16.28 8.49
CA ARG A 17 -7.60 -15.56 8.38
C ARG A 17 -7.84 -14.10 8.00
N ILE A 18 -6.90 -13.23 8.35
CA ILE A 18 -6.96 -11.81 7.96
C ILE A 18 -5.63 -11.45 7.31
N PHE A 19 -5.68 -11.01 6.06
CA PHE A 19 -4.52 -10.58 5.28
C PHE A 19 -4.54 -9.06 5.14
N VAL A 20 -3.42 -8.40 5.41
CA VAL A 20 -3.27 -6.96 5.20
C VAL A 20 -2.04 -6.64 4.36
N MET A 21 -2.21 -5.79 3.36
CA MET A 21 -1.16 -5.24 2.50
C MET A 21 -1.45 -3.76 2.21
N SER A 22 -0.48 -3.03 1.66
CA SER A 22 -0.62 -1.58 1.39
C SER A 22 0.19 -1.17 0.15
N ASP A 23 -0.06 0.04 -0.35
CA ASP A 23 0.82 0.77 -1.27
C ASP A 23 1.19 -0.04 -2.54
N ILE A 24 0.16 -0.62 -3.16
CA ILE A 24 0.33 -1.48 -4.35
C ILE A 24 0.72 -0.63 -5.57
N HIS A 25 0.29 0.63 -5.66
CA HIS A 25 0.68 1.59 -6.69
C HIS A 25 0.73 1.00 -8.12
N GLY A 26 -0.41 0.47 -8.57
CA GLY A 26 -0.55 -0.06 -9.93
C GLY A 26 0.22 -1.35 -10.23
N GLN A 27 0.88 -1.99 -9.25
CA GLN A 27 1.62 -3.25 -9.43
C GLN A 27 0.70 -4.47 -9.48
N TYR A 28 -0.15 -4.54 -10.50
CA TYR A 28 -1.17 -5.58 -10.63
C TYR A 28 -0.61 -7.00 -10.71
N ASP A 29 0.54 -7.20 -11.35
CA ASP A 29 1.13 -8.53 -11.49
C ASP A 29 1.67 -9.06 -10.14
N LEU A 30 2.23 -8.18 -9.29
CA LEU A 30 2.53 -8.49 -7.90
C LEU A 30 1.27 -8.79 -7.09
N PHE A 31 0.22 -7.99 -7.25
CA PHE A 31 -1.06 -8.25 -6.58
C PHE A 31 -1.64 -9.62 -6.94
N LEU A 32 -1.62 -10.01 -8.22
CA LEU A 32 -2.06 -11.34 -8.65
C LEU A 32 -1.21 -12.47 -8.08
N LYS A 33 0.12 -12.27 -8.00
CA LYS A 33 1.02 -13.23 -7.33
C LYS A 33 0.69 -13.36 -5.86
N MET A 34 0.46 -12.25 -5.16
CA MET A 34 0.10 -12.27 -3.73
C MET A 34 -1.22 -13.00 -3.51
N LEU A 35 -2.25 -12.71 -4.31
CA LEU A 35 -3.53 -13.42 -4.25
C LEU A 35 -3.38 -14.95 -4.45
N LYS A 36 -2.47 -15.37 -5.32
CA LYS A 36 -2.15 -16.78 -5.53
C LYS A 36 -1.42 -17.38 -4.32
N GLU A 37 -0.46 -16.66 -3.76
CA GLU A 37 0.36 -17.10 -2.62
C GLU A 37 -0.49 -17.28 -1.36
N ILE A 38 -1.30 -16.28 -1.00
CA ILE A 38 -2.17 -16.35 0.19
C ILE A 38 -3.32 -17.35 0.02
N ALA A 39 -3.59 -17.75 -1.23
CA ALA A 39 -4.69 -18.62 -1.62
C ALA A 39 -6.00 -18.20 -0.92
N LEU A 40 -6.40 -16.95 -1.13
CA LEU A 40 -7.51 -16.32 -0.43
C LEU A 40 -8.79 -17.14 -0.60
N LYS A 41 -9.49 -17.39 0.51
CA LYS A 41 -10.81 -18.05 0.58
C LYS A 41 -11.90 -17.03 0.92
N ARG A 42 -13.14 -17.48 0.98
CA ARG A 42 -14.31 -16.61 1.20
C ARG A 42 -14.53 -16.31 2.66
N GLU A 43 -14.01 -17.17 3.52
CA GLU A 43 -14.03 -17.11 4.97
C GLU A 43 -12.89 -16.24 5.50
N ASP A 44 -11.89 -15.93 4.67
CA ASP A 44 -10.83 -15.00 4.99
C ASP A 44 -11.27 -13.55 4.75
N LEU A 45 -10.56 -12.61 5.36
CA LEU A 45 -10.61 -11.19 5.06
C LEU A 45 -9.30 -10.72 4.43
N MET A 46 -9.39 -9.94 3.35
CA MET A 46 -8.26 -9.18 2.81
C MET A 46 -8.52 -7.69 3.01
N ILE A 47 -7.56 -6.98 3.60
CA ILE A 47 -7.54 -5.53 3.78
C ILE A 47 -6.40 -4.96 2.92
N ILE A 48 -6.72 -3.93 2.13
CA ILE A 48 -5.71 -3.11 1.47
C ILE A 48 -5.71 -1.74 2.12
N ALA A 49 -4.58 -1.33 2.69
CA ALA A 49 -4.42 -0.12 3.50
C ALA A 49 -4.07 1.13 2.68
N GLY A 50 -4.79 1.35 1.57
CA GLY A 50 -4.62 2.53 0.71
C GLY A 50 -3.58 2.36 -0.40
N ASP A 51 -3.48 3.42 -1.22
CA ASP A 51 -2.46 3.62 -2.24
C ASP A 51 -2.38 2.49 -3.27
N ILE A 52 -3.54 2.16 -3.85
CA ILE A 52 -3.62 1.32 -5.04
C ILE A 52 -3.27 2.13 -6.29
N CYS A 53 -3.68 3.40 -6.34
CA CYS A 53 -3.44 4.26 -7.50
C CYS A 53 -2.07 4.95 -7.47
N ASP A 54 -1.77 5.67 -8.54
CA ASP A 54 -0.50 6.29 -8.89
C ASP A 54 0.66 5.36 -9.20
N ARG A 55 1.64 5.94 -9.90
CA ARG A 55 2.95 5.37 -10.26
C ARG A 55 2.88 4.21 -11.27
N GLY A 56 2.34 3.06 -10.88
CA GLY A 56 2.29 1.85 -11.74
C GLY A 56 1.16 1.88 -12.77
N GLU A 57 1.25 0.98 -13.76
CA GLU A 57 0.44 1.11 -14.98
C GLU A 57 -0.97 0.51 -14.92
N LYS A 58 -1.24 -0.28 -13.88
CA LYS A 58 -2.42 -1.16 -13.82
C LYS A 58 -3.28 -0.94 -12.57
N SER A 59 -3.37 0.31 -12.11
CA SER A 59 -4.16 0.71 -10.93
C SER A 59 -5.64 0.36 -11.09
N TYR A 60 -6.23 0.68 -12.24
CA TYR A 60 -7.65 0.36 -12.53
C TYR A 60 -7.94 -1.16 -12.46
N GLU A 61 -7.03 -1.98 -12.97
CA GLU A 61 -7.15 -3.44 -12.98
C GLU A 61 -7.18 -4.02 -11.56
N ILE A 62 -6.45 -3.43 -10.61
CA ILE A 62 -6.50 -3.82 -9.20
C ILE A 62 -7.89 -3.55 -8.63
N TYR A 63 -8.43 -2.34 -8.81
CA TYR A 63 -9.79 -2.00 -8.36
C TYR A 63 -10.86 -2.92 -8.96
N MET A 64 -10.78 -3.16 -10.27
CA MET A 64 -11.71 -4.07 -10.97
C MET A 64 -11.61 -5.51 -10.44
N LYS A 65 -10.39 -5.97 -10.13
CA LYS A 65 -10.16 -7.29 -9.54
C LYS A 65 -10.79 -7.38 -8.15
N CYS A 66 -10.56 -6.40 -7.28
CA CYS A 66 -11.16 -6.32 -5.94
C CYS A 66 -12.69 -6.32 -6.02
N MET A 67 -13.27 -5.48 -6.88
CA MET A 67 -14.73 -5.43 -7.06
C MET A 67 -15.32 -6.73 -7.59
N LYS A 68 -14.63 -7.40 -8.51
CA LYS A 68 -15.04 -8.73 -8.99
C LYS A 68 -15.02 -9.76 -7.86
N MET A 69 -14.00 -9.74 -7.01
CA MET A 69 -13.90 -10.64 -5.85
C MET A 69 -15.03 -10.39 -4.85
N ILE A 70 -15.32 -9.13 -4.52
CA ILE A 70 -16.45 -8.75 -3.65
C ILE A 70 -17.76 -9.28 -4.22
N LYS A 71 -18.03 -9.04 -5.52
CA LYS A 71 -19.24 -9.56 -6.20
C LYS A 71 -19.33 -11.08 -6.21
N LEU A 72 -18.18 -11.75 -6.24
CA LEU A 72 -18.15 -13.20 -6.16
C LEU A 72 -18.42 -13.69 -4.75
N GLY A 73 -18.28 -12.87 -3.71
CA GLY A 73 -18.53 -13.18 -2.30
C GLY A 73 -17.27 -13.40 -1.46
N TYR A 74 -16.16 -12.76 -1.82
CA TYR A 74 -14.96 -12.67 -0.98
C TYR A 74 -15.05 -11.45 -0.06
N ASN A 75 -14.50 -11.53 1.15
CA ASN A 75 -14.38 -10.36 2.03
C ASN A 75 -13.11 -9.58 1.66
N VAL A 76 -13.30 -8.48 0.94
CA VAL A 76 -12.23 -7.52 0.62
C VAL A 76 -12.66 -6.18 1.17
N LYS A 77 -11.81 -5.57 2.01
CA LYS A 77 -11.99 -4.22 2.53
C LYS A 77 -10.84 -3.34 2.07
N PHE A 78 -11.14 -2.06 1.91
CA PHE A 78 -10.20 -1.06 1.42
C PHE A 78 -10.24 0.15 2.34
N ILE A 79 -9.07 0.64 2.73
CA ILE A 79 -8.91 1.93 3.42
C ILE A 79 -8.45 2.93 2.36
N LEU A 80 -9.01 4.14 2.39
CA LEU A 80 -8.59 5.21 1.48
C LEU A 80 -7.16 5.66 1.82
N GLY A 81 -6.26 5.65 0.84
CA GLY A 81 -4.93 6.25 0.95
C GLY A 81 -4.93 7.72 0.52
N ASN A 82 -3.79 8.40 0.69
CA ASN A 82 -3.69 9.80 0.31
C ASN A 82 -3.69 9.98 -1.22
N HIS A 83 -3.18 9.00 -1.96
CA HIS A 83 -3.21 9.04 -3.42
C HIS A 83 -4.66 8.96 -3.95
N GLU A 84 -5.50 8.12 -3.35
CA GLU A 84 -6.92 8.12 -3.69
C GLU A 84 -7.65 9.39 -3.25
N ASP A 85 -7.24 10.00 -2.13
CA ASP A 85 -7.86 11.24 -1.66
C ASP A 85 -7.58 12.42 -2.58
N MET A 86 -6.31 12.62 -2.95
CA MET A 86 -5.91 13.63 -3.95
C MET A 86 -6.70 13.46 -5.24
N MET A 87 -6.87 12.21 -5.68
CA MET A 87 -7.65 11.92 -6.87
C MET A 87 -9.12 12.32 -6.74
N LEU A 88 -9.75 12.08 -5.59
CA LEU A 88 -11.12 12.51 -5.35
C LEU A 88 -11.26 14.04 -5.29
N GLU A 89 -10.32 14.72 -4.65
CA GLU A 89 -10.32 16.19 -4.52
C GLU A 89 -10.19 16.89 -5.87
N ASP A 90 -9.28 16.42 -6.73
CA ASP A 90 -9.10 16.98 -8.06
C ASP A 90 -10.36 16.79 -8.93
N LEU A 91 -11.03 15.63 -8.82
CA LEU A 91 -12.28 15.36 -9.54
C LEU A 91 -13.49 16.17 -9.05
N GLU A 92 -13.52 16.58 -7.77
CA GLU A 92 -14.62 17.35 -7.20
C GLU A 92 -14.53 18.86 -7.52
N ASN A 93 -13.31 19.39 -7.58
CA ASN A 93 -13.07 20.83 -7.71
C ASN A 93 -13.01 21.34 -9.15
N ASP A 94 -13.28 20.48 -10.14
CA ASP A 94 -13.16 20.79 -11.58
C ASP A 94 -11.80 21.44 -11.90
N TYR A 95 -10.77 21.10 -11.12
CA TYR A 95 -9.40 21.46 -11.48
C TYR A 95 -9.11 20.80 -12.83
N PRO A 96 -8.33 21.44 -13.72
CA PRO A 96 -7.70 20.68 -14.79
C PRO A 96 -7.02 19.51 -14.09
N LEU A 97 -7.45 18.27 -14.38
CA LEU A 97 -6.88 17.06 -13.80
C LEU A 97 -5.38 17.29 -13.75
N ARG A 98 -4.81 17.38 -12.54
CA ARG A 98 -3.38 17.64 -12.42
C ARG A 98 -2.70 16.52 -13.22
N TYR A 99 -1.56 16.84 -13.84
CA TYR A 99 -0.80 15.85 -14.58
C TYR A 99 -0.72 14.54 -13.76
N GLU A 100 -0.40 14.66 -12.46
CA GLU A 100 -0.41 13.60 -11.45
C GLU A 100 -1.71 12.80 -11.34
N THR A 101 -2.89 13.44 -11.31
CA THR A 101 -4.19 12.74 -11.25
C THR A 101 -4.58 12.04 -12.54
N GLU A 102 -4.23 12.59 -13.72
CA GLU A 102 -4.36 11.88 -14.99
C GLU A 102 -3.54 10.58 -15.00
N PHE A 103 -2.39 10.57 -14.32
CA PHE A 103 -1.55 9.37 -14.16
C PHE A 103 -2.03 8.40 -13.08
N SER A 104 -2.82 8.85 -12.09
CA SER A 104 -3.16 8.06 -10.90
C SER A 104 -3.81 6.71 -11.18
N ILE A 105 -4.90 6.67 -11.94
CA ILE A 105 -5.53 5.39 -12.28
C ILE A 105 -4.92 4.80 -13.58
N TYR A 106 -4.38 5.65 -14.46
CA TYR A 106 -4.37 5.37 -15.89
C TYR A 106 -3.01 5.45 -16.61
N ARG A 107 -1.90 5.75 -15.93
CA ARG A 107 -0.55 5.74 -16.53
C ARG A 107 -0.36 4.46 -17.36
N ASN A 108 -0.28 4.56 -18.69
CA ASN A 108 -0.02 3.44 -19.62
C ASN A 108 -0.98 2.24 -19.61
N SER A 109 -2.19 2.35 -19.03
CA SER A 109 -3.15 1.26 -19.12
C SER A 109 -3.49 0.95 -20.58
N LYS A 110 -3.47 -0.33 -20.95
CA LYS A 110 -3.70 -0.82 -22.33
C LYS A 110 -5.01 -0.34 -22.96
N TYR A 111 -5.97 0.09 -22.15
CA TYR A 111 -7.23 0.68 -22.62
C TYR A 111 -7.05 2.07 -23.27
N PHE A 112 -5.90 2.72 -23.08
CA PHE A 112 -5.66 4.12 -23.48
C PHE A 112 -4.48 4.33 -24.44
N ASN A 113 -3.76 3.28 -24.84
CA ASN A 113 -2.64 3.32 -25.80
C ASN A 113 -2.99 3.81 -27.23
N LYS A 114 -4.22 4.28 -27.51
CA LYS A 114 -4.68 4.68 -28.86
C LYS A 114 -5.43 6.00 -28.94
N LYS A 115 -5.62 6.75 -27.84
CA LYS A 115 -6.19 8.11 -27.83
C LYS A 115 -5.35 9.00 -26.93
N SER A 116 -5.24 10.29 -27.24
CA SER A 116 -4.74 11.24 -26.25
C SER A 116 -5.68 11.22 -25.03
N MET A 117 -5.11 11.26 -23.82
CA MET A 117 -5.87 11.24 -22.56
C MET A 117 -6.96 12.32 -22.57
N GLU A 118 -6.60 13.52 -23.03
CA GLU A 118 -7.48 14.67 -23.25
C GLU A 118 -8.76 14.32 -24.03
N LYS A 119 -8.63 13.59 -25.14
CA LYS A 119 -9.77 13.19 -26.00
C LYS A 119 -10.62 12.08 -25.39
N TRP A 120 -10.06 11.24 -24.51
CA TRP A 120 -10.85 10.22 -23.81
C TRP A 120 -11.56 10.79 -22.57
N CYS A 121 -10.91 11.73 -21.86
CA CYS A 121 -11.47 12.53 -20.78
C CYS A 121 -12.77 13.21 -21.19
N GLU A 122 -12.78 13.85 -22.37
CA GLU A 122 -13.97 14.52 -22.92
C GLU A 122 -15.12 13.56 -23.27
N GLU A 123 -14.83 12.33 -23.71
CA GLU A 123 -15.84 11.45 -24.30
C GLU A 123 -16.47 10.46 -23.30
N ASN A 124 -15.71 9.88 -22.36
CA ASN A 124 -16.17 8.72 -21.57
C ASN A 124 -15.70 8.64 -20.11
N PHE A 125 -14.68 9.40 -19.72
CA PHE A 125 -13.98 9.25 -18.45
C PHE A 125 -14.90 9.20 -17.23
N PHE A 126 -15.70 10.23 -17.00
CA PHE A 126 -16.59 10.29 -15.84
C PHE A 126 -17.60 9.15 -15.80
N LYS A 127 -18.05 8.62 -16.95
CA LYS A 127 -19.03 7.52 -16.98
C LYS A 127 -18.39 6.20 -16.55
N GLU A 128 -17.16 5.93 -16.95
CA GLU A 128 -16.47 4.66 -16.66
C GLU A 128 -15.93 4.58 -15.23
N ILE A 129 -15.52 5.70 -14.63
CA ILE A 129 -15.03 5.73 -13.24
C ILE A 129 -16.09 6.13 -12.21
N LYS A 130 -17.30 6.50 -12.63
CA LYS A 130 -18.35 6.95 -11.69
C LYS A 130 -18.57 5.97 -10.53
N TRP A 131 -18.52 4.68 -10.84
CA TRP A 131 -18.68 3.64 -9.83
C TRP A 131 -17.48 3.61 -8.87
N LEU A 132 -16.26 3.81 -9.37
CA LEU A 132 -15.02 3.82 -8.59
C LEU A 132 -14.99 5.03 -7.67
N VAL A 133 -15.25 6.23 -8.21
CA VAL A 133 -15.37 7.46 -7.43
C VAL A 133 -16.41 7.32 -6.32
N LYS A 134 -17.60 6.79 -6.65
CA LYS A 134 -18.64 6.54 -5.64
C LYS A 134 -18.18 5.52 -4.59
N TRP A 135 -17.45 4.48 -4.98
CA TRP A 135 -16.95 3.46 -4.07
C TRP A 135 -15.87 4.02 -3.14
N LEU A 136 -14.87 4.74 -3.68
CA LEU A 136 -13.79 5.36 -2.90
C LEU A 136 -14.29 6.39 -1.90
N LYS A 137 -15.26 7.25 -2.26
CA LYS A 137 -15.93 8.16 -1.32
C LYS A 137 -16.61 7.45 -0.15
N ASN A 138 -16.90 6.16 -0.31
CA ASN A 138 -17.50 5.33 0.73
C ASN A 138 -16.48 4.44 1.45
N CYS A 139 -15.20 4.47 1.12
CA CYS A 139 -14.18 3.73 1.85
C CYS A 139 -13.92 4.38 3.23
N PRO A 140 -13.69 3.60 4.29
CA PRO A 140 -13.22 4.14 5.56
C PRO A 140 -11.80 4.68 5.45
N LEU A 141 -11.44 5.57 6.38
CA LEU A 141 -10.05 5.97 6.62
C LEU A 141 -9.34 5.05 7.62
N VAL A 142 -10.12 4.34 8.45
CA VAL A 142 -9.62 3.40 9.45
C VAL A 142 -10.56 2.20 9.53
N ILE A 143 -9.98 1.00 9.59
CA ILE A 143 -10.69 -0.20 10.02
C ILE A 143 -10.21 -0.55 11.43
N SER A 144 -11.14 -0.72 12.36
CA SER A 144 -10.84 -1.03 13.76
C SER A 144 -11.54 -2.31 14.18
N GLY A 145 -10.75 -3.34 14.43
CA GLY A 145 -11.15 -4.61 15.02
C GLY A 145 -11.08 -4.61 16.55
N ASN A 146 -11.34 -5.78 17.12
CA ASN A 146 -11.22 -6.05 18.54
C ASN A 146 -9.76 -6.08 19.02
N GLU A 147 -8.83 -6.57 18.20
CA GLU A 147 -7.40 -6.70 18.53
C GLU A 147 -6.48 -5.87 17.62
N ASN A 148 -6.96 -5.45 16.45
CA ASN A 148 -6.13 -4.75 15.48
C ASN A 148 -6.78 -3.47 14.95
N ILE A 149 -5.95 -2.51 14.56
CA ILE A 149 -6.32 -1.29 13.84
C ILE A 149 -5.52 -1.26 12.54
N PHE A 150 -6.20 -0.88 11.47
CA PHE A 150 -5.62 -0.73 10.14
C PHE A 150 -5.88 0.71 9.70
N VAL A 151 -4.82 1.40 9.27
CA VAL A 151 -4.85 2.79 8.83
C VAL A 151 -3.87 2.96 7.67
N HIS A 152 -4.04 3.98 6.83
CA HIS A 152 -3.09 4.20 5.74
C HIS A 152 -1.76 4.77 6.23
N ALA A 153 -1.70 5.97 6.82
CA ALA A 153 -0.43 6.61 7.18
C ALA A 153 -0.03 6.46 8.65
N GLY A 154 -0.94 6.76 9.58
CA GLY A 154 -0.63 6.69 11.01
C GLY A 154 -1.72 7.26 11.89
N LEU A 155 -1.44 7.40 13.18
CA LEU A 155 -2.39 7.87 14.20
C LEU A 155 -1.69 8.78 15.20
N ASP A 156 -2.42 9.76 15.73
CA ASP A 156 -2.05 10.39 16.99
C ASP A 156 -2.50 9.50 18.15
N LEU A 157 -1.55 8.79 18.79
CA LEU A 157 -1.84 7.85 19.86
C LEU A 157 -2.33 8.50 21.17
N GLN A 158 -2.32 9.84 21.26
CA GLN A 158 -2.86 10.60 22.39
C GLN A 158 -4.30 11.07 22.14
N THR A 159 -4.78 10.95 20.91
CA THR A 159 -6.12 11.35 20.48
C THR A 159 -7.00 10.13 20.31
N LYS A 160 -8.25 10.20 20.76
CA LYS A 160 -9.20 9.09 20.60
C LYS A 160 -9.41 8.76 19.13
N LEU A 161 -9.65 7.49 18.81
CA LEU A 161 -9.74 7.07 17.40
C LEU A 161 -10.83 7.84 16.64
N GLU A 162 -11.99 8.10 17.26
CA GLU A 162 -13.09 8.86 16.66
C GLU A 162 -12.82 10.37 16.49
N LYS A 163 -11.70 10.86 17.03
CA LYS A 163 -11.28 12.27 17.00
C LYS A 163 -9.99 12.50 16.21
N GLN A 164 -9.47 11.46 15.55
CA GLN A 164 -8.33 11.62 14.66
C GLN A 164 -8.66 12.63 13.57
N GLU A 165 -7.67 13.44 13.19
CA GLU A 165 -7.79 14.33 12.05
C GLU A 165 -7.59 13.55 10.75
N ARG A 166 -8.34 13.94 9.72
CA ARG A 166 -8.24 13.35 8.37
C ARG A 166 -6.80 13.41 7.85
N GLU A 167 -6.14 14.55 8.05
CA GLU A 167 -4.77 14.79 7.62
C GLU A 167 -3.80 13.79 8.25
N THR A 168 -3.92 13.55 9.56
CA THR A 168 -3.05 12.61 10.28
C THR A 168 -3.16 11.20 9.72
N VAL A 169 -4.39 10.70 9.51
CA VAL A 169 -4.59 9.30 9.08
C VAL A 169 -4.21 9.05 7.62
N LEU A 170 -4.14 10.10 6.79
CA LEU A 170 -3.78 10.03 5.38
C LEU A 170 -2.32 10.39 5.11
N TRP A 171 -1.71 11.30 5.88
CA TRP A 171 -0.48 11.97 5.45
C TRP A 171 0.66 11.96 6.47
N THR A 172 0.43 11.56 7.73
CA THR A 172 1.51 11.63 8.71
C THR A 172 2.68 10.73 8.31
N ARG A 173 3.88 11.28 8.49
CA ARG A 173 5.16 10.54 8.39
C ARG A 173 5.92 10.57 9.71
N ASP A 174 5.26 11.06 10.76
CA ASP A 174 5.85 11.10 12.08
C ASP A 174 6.06 9.68 12.57
N GLU A 175 7.15 9.47 13.32
CA GLU A 175 7.41 8.20 13.99
C GLU A 175 6.52 8.08 15.23
N PHE A 176 5.19 8.05 15.02
CA PHE A 176 4.17 8.14 16.07
C PHE A 176 4.27 7.02 17.12
N TRP A 177 4.97 5.93 16.79
CA TRP A 177 5.31 4.84 17.70
C TRP A 177 6.38 5.19 18.74
N LEU A 178 7.16 6.26 18.56
CA LEU A 178 8.15 6.72 19.54
C LEU A 178 7.54 7.59 20.65
N ASN A 179 6.32 8.09 20.46
CA ASN A 179 5.62 8.91 21.44
C ASN A 179 4.95 8.01 22.50
N GLU A 180 5.75 7.42 23.38
CA GLU A 180 5.28 6.56 24.48
C GLU A 180 4.56 7.34 25.59
N GLU A 181 4.88 8.64 25.71
CA GLU A 181 4.25 9.52 26.67
C GLU A 181 2.79 9.75 26.27
N SER A 182 1.87 9.19 27.06
CA SER A 182 0.41 9.39 26.95
C SER A 182 -0.32 8.61 25.84
N VAL A 183 0.17 7.43 25.44
CA VAL A 183 -0.62 6.51 24.59
C VAL A 183 -1.94 6.13 25.29
N LEU A 184 -3.07 6.34 24.62
CA LEU A 184 -4.40 5.97 25.12
C LEU A 184 -4.58 4.45 25.20
N GLU A 185 -5.37 3.99 26.18
CA GLU A 185 -5.60 2.56 26.45
C GLU A 185 -6.17 1.78 25.25
N GLU A 186 -6.95 2.45 24.40
CA GLU A 186 -7.54 1.82 23.20
C GLU A 186 -6.50 1.37 22.17
N TYR A 187 -5.29 1.96 22.22
CA TYR A 187 -4.16 1.59 21.38
C TYR A 187 -3.20 0.62 22.08
N ARG A 188 -3.04 0.74 23.40
CA ARG A 188 -2.15 -0.13 24.19
C ARG A 188 -2.50 -1.61 24.05
N SER A 189 -3.77 -1.93 23.85
CA SER A 189 -4.27 -3.30 23.74
C SER A 189 -4.34 -3.84 22.31
N LYS A 190 -3.99 -3.03 21.30
CA LYS A 190 -4.17 -3.39 19.89
C LYS A 190 -2.88 -3.35 19.10
N ASN A 191 -2.82 -4.14 18.03
CA ASN A 191 -1.80 -3.93 17.01
C ASN A 191 -2.28 -2.89 16.00
N ILE A 192 -1.34 -2.18 15.39
CA ILE A 192 -1.59 -1.14 14.38
C ILE A 192 -0.79 -1.51 13.13
N TYR A 193 -1.47 -1.63 11.99
CA TYR A 193 -0.84 -1.84 10.68
C TYR A 193 -1.06 -0.60 9.81
N PHE A 194 0.03 -0.08 9.23
CA PHE A 194 0.03 1.12 8.41
C PHE A 194 1.04 1.04 7.26
N GLY A 195 0.91 1.88 6.24
CA GLY A 195 1.80 2.00 5.09
C GLY A 195 2.25 3.44 4.85
N HIS A 196 2.07 3.96 3.63
CA HIS A 196 2.36 5.34 3.21
C HIS A 196 3.85 5.72 3.09
N THR A 197 4.67 5.32 4.06
CA THR A 197 6.11 5.60 4.06
C THR A 197 6.88 4.32 3.72
N PRO A 198 7.45 4.20 2.52
CA PRO A 198 8.04 2.95 2.08
C PRO A 198 9.27 2.60 2.90
N ASN A 199 9.32 1.35 3.39
CA ASN A 199 10.50 0.83 4.05
C ASN A 199 11.63 0.65 3.02
N ILE A 200 12.76 1.33 3.25
CA ILE A 200 13.91 1.41 2.33
C ILE A 200 14.44 0.01 1.93
N ASN A 201 14.30 -0.99 2.80
CA ASN A 201 14.75 -2.36 2.54
C ASN A 201 13.73 -3.23 1.77
N GLY A 202 12.57 -2.68 1.40
CA GLY A 202 11.49 -3.37 0.71
C GLY A 202 10.80 -4.46 1.54
N ARG A 203 10.81 -4.33 2.87
CA ARG A 203 10.24 -5.31 3.80
C ARG A 203 9.34 -4.66 4.83
N ILE A 204 8.32 -5.41 5.25
CA ILE A 204 7.51 -5.12 6.43
C ILE A 204 8.42 -4.91 7.65
N SER A 205 8.28 -3.74 8.29
CA SER A 205 9.03 -3.33 9.46
C SER A 205 8.15 -3.35 10.71
N GLU A 206 8.56 -4.11 11.72
CA GLU A 206 8.00 -4.01 13.07
C GLU A 206 8.62 -2.79 13.74
N LYS A 207 7.88 -1.68 13.84
CA LYS A 207 8.35 -0.48 14.54
C LYS A 207 8.37 -0.70 16.05
N THR A 208 7.38 -1.45 16.55
CA THR A 208 7.31 -2.00 17.92
C THR A 208 6.73 -3.41 17.87
N ASP A 209 6.51 -4.05 19.03
CA ASP A 209 5.81 -5.34 19.13
C ASP A 209 4.37 -5.29 18.59
N LYS A 210 3.75 -4.09 18.57
CA LYS A 210 2.36 -3.87 18.18
C LYS A 210 2.18 -3.00 16.94
N ILE A 211 3.18 -2.23 16.52
CA ILE A 211 3.05 -1.27 15.42
C ILE A 211 3.89 -1.74 14.22
N TRP A 212 3.22 -1.96 13.10
CA TRP A 212 3.74 -2.64 11.92
C TRP A 212 3.57 -1.76 10.70
N ASP A 213 4.68 -1.41 10.08
CA ASP A 213 4.74 -0.72 8.81
C ASP A 213 4.82 -1.77 7.69
N ILE A 214 3.81 -1.81 6.85
CA ILE A 214 3.62 -2.83 5.81
C ILE A 214 3.89 -2.30 4.40
N ASP A 215 4.28 -1.03 4.25
CA ASP A 215 4.67 -0.49 2.95
C ASP A 215 6.08 -0.97 2.58
N CYS A 216 6.13 -1.88 1.60
CA CYS A 216 7.39 -2.42 1.04
C CYS A 216 7.88 -1.62 -0.17
N GLY A 217 7.24 -0.50 -0.50
CA GLY A 217 7.52 0.33 -1.66
C GLY A 217 7.33 -0.43 -2.96
N ALA A 218 6.20 -1.13 -3.15
CA ALA A 218 6.02 -2.12 -4.22
C ALA A 218 6.35 -1.60 -5.62
N PHE A 219 6.00 -0.34 -5.91
CA PHE A 219 6.34 0.32 -7.17
C PHE A 219 7.86 0.45 -7.40
N PHE A 220 8.64 0.70 -6.35
CA PHE A 220 10.08 0.93 -6.44
C PHE A 220 10.90 -0.35 -6.30
N THR A 221 10.47 -1.22 -5.41
CA THR A 221 11.24 -2.40 -5.00
C THR A 221 10.83 -3.63 -5.80
N HIS A 222 9.70 -3.61 -6.51
CA HIS A 222 9.09 -4.79 -7.09
C HIS A 222 8.81 -5.90 -6.05
N PHE A 223 8.63 -5.51 -4.78
CA PHE A 223 8.25 -6.37 -3.65
C PHE A 223 6.90 -5.94 -3.10
N LEU A 224 5.95 -6.86 -3.04
CA LEU A 224 4.71 -6.66 -2.30
C LEU A 224 4.73 -7.50 -1.04
N GLY A 225 4.59 -6.85 0.10
CA GLY A 225 4.43 -7.49 1.41
C GLY A 225 2.97 -7.63 1.80
N CYS A 226 2.67 -8.70 2.53
CA CYS A 226 1.39 -8.93 3.17
C CYS A 226 1.63 -9.54 4.55
N VAL A 227 0.81 -9.22 5.53
CA VAL A 227 0.81 -9.88 6.84
C VAL A 227 -0.46 -10.72 6.98
N GLU A 228 -0.34 -11.98 7.37
CA GLU A 228 -1.45 -12.74 7.94
C GLU A 228 -1.54 -12.38 9.43
N VAL A 229 -2.55 -11.60 9.79
CA VAL A 229 -2.65 -10.85 11.05
C VAL A 229 -2.73 -11.77 12.26
N LYS A 230 -3.41 -12.92 12.16
CA LYS A 230 -3.64 -13.81 13.31
C LYS A 230 -2.39 -14.59 13.70
N SER A 231 -1.65 -15.09 12.72
CA SER A 231 -0.39 -15.81 12.90
C SER A 231 0.84 -14.90 12.95
N LYS A 232 0.70 -13.64 12.54
CA LYS A 232 1.79 -12.66 12.35
C LYS A 232 2.79 -13.08 11.26
N GLU A 233 2.39 -13.98 10.37
CA GLU A 233 3.23 -14.41 9.25
C GLU A 233 3.39 -13.27 8.23
N LYS A 234 4.64 -12.99 7.85
CA LYS A 234 4.98 -12.05 6.78
C LYS A 234 5.14 -12.81 5.48
N ILE A 235 4.37 -12.43 4.47
CA ILE A 235 4.31 -13.06 3.15
C ILE A 235 4.81 -12.04 2.13
N TYR A 236 5.65 -12.48 1.20
CA TYR A 236 6.25 -11.62 0.18
C TYR A 236 6.12 -12.25 -1.19
N VAL A 237 5.85 -11.41 -2.19
CA VAL A 237 5.97 -11.77 -3.61
C VAL A 237 6.81 -10.73 -4.34
N PHE A 238 7.50 -11.15 -5.39
CA PHE A 238 8.40 -10.30 -6.15
C PHE A 238 8.32 -10.58 -7.65
N GLU A 239 8.77 -9.61 -8.46
CA GLU A 239 8.92 -9.78 -9.91
C GLU A 239 10.18 -10.57 -10.27
N ASN A 240 10.19 -11.21 -11.46
CA ASN A 240 11.32 -12.07 -11.85
C ASN A 240 12.63 -11.29 -12.03
N GLU A 241 12.54 -9.98 -12.23
CA GLU A 241 13.64 -9.02 -12.19
C GLU A 241 13.48 -8.23 -10.88
N PHE A 242 14.46 -8.33 -9.97
CA PHE A 242 14.44 -7.60 -8.69
C PHE A 242 15.76 -6.85 -8.49
N ILE A 243 15.65 -5.64 -7.96
CA ILE A 243 16.77 -4.84 -7.48
C ILE A 243 16.86 -4.99 -5.95
N GLN A 244 17.79 -5.81 -5.48
CA GLN A 244 18.10 -5.87 -4.05
C GLN A 244 18.89 -4.63 -3.65
N PHE A 245 18.22 -3.67 -3.00
CA PHE A 245 18.88 -2.54 -2.35
C PHE A 245 19.53 -3.02 -1.05
N SER A 246 20.71 -3.64 -1.14
CA SER A 246 21.40 -4.12 0.05
C SER A 246 22.00 -2.98 0.88
N GLU A 247 22.29 -1.82 0.29
CA GLU A 247 23.05 -0.73 0.94
C GLU A 247 22.74 0.66 0.34
N VAL A 248 21.48 0.95 -0.02
CA VAL A 248 21.14 2.31 -0.47
C VAL A 248 20.87 3.16 0.76
N SER A 249 21.80 4.06 1.08
CA SER A 249 21.57 5.06 2.13
C SER A 249 20.31 5.86 1.79
N GLY A 250 19.51 6.26 2.78
CA GLY A 250 18.27 7.00 2.55
C GLY A 250 18.46 8.27 1.69
N LYS A 251 19.69 8.81 1.65
CA LYS A 251 20.08 9.91 0.77
C LYS A 251 20.04 9.54 -0.72
N VAL A 252 20.44 8.32 -1.09
CA VAL A 252 20.38 7.84 -2.49
C VAL A 252 18.94 7.50 -2.87
N PHE A 253 18.13 6.96 -1.95
CA PHE A 253 16.68 6.80 -2.19
C PHE A 253 15.99 8.15 -2.43
N LEU A 254 16.38 9.20 -1.70
CA LEU A 254 15.90 10.57 -1.91
C LEU A 254 16.50 11.26 -3.15
N GLU A 255 17.69 10.89 -3.59
CA GLU A 255 18.25 11.34 -4.88
C GLU A 255 17.57 10.63 -6.05
N LEU A 256 17.19 9.36 -5.91
CA LEU A 256 16.35 8.60 -6.85
C LEU A 256 14.89 9.11 -6.91
N TRP A 257 14.46 9.87 -5.90
CA TRP A 257 13.10 10.40 -5.74
C TRP A 257 12.83 11.63 -6.64
N ASN A 258 13.87 12.30 -7.15
CA ASN A 258 13.72 13.36 -8.15
C ASN A 258 13.80 12.77 -9.58
N GLU A 259 12.72 12.91 -10.37
CA GLU A 259 12.71 12.50 -11.79
C GLU A 259 13.85 13.15 -12.60
N GLU A 260 14.37 14.31 -12.18
CA GLU A 260 15.52 14.99 -12.80
C GLU A 260 16.87 14.25 -12.66
N VAL A 261 17.00 13.33 -11.70
CA VAL A 261 18.27 12.66 -11.37
C VAL A 261 18.33 11.22 -11.89
N ALA A 262 17.20 10.66 -12.34
CA ALA A 262 17.10 9.29 -12.85
C ALA A 262 18.07 9.01 -14.01
N ASP A 263 18.27 9.99 -14.89
CA ASP A 263 19.20 9.90 -16.04
C ASP A 263 20.69 9.99 -15.63
N PHE A 264 20.97 10.34 -14.37
CA PHE A 264 22.33 10.48 -13.84
C PHE A 264 22.75 9.34 -12.88
N ILE A 265 21.93 8.29 -12.76
CA ILE A 265 22.22 7.16 -11.88
C ILE A 265 23.33 6.28 -12.47
N ASP A 266 24.45 6.22 -11.77
CA ASP A 266 25.51 5.25 -12.03
C ASP A 266 25.16 3.88 -11.40
N PHE A 267 24.53 3.02 -12.20
CA PHE A 267 24.11 1.67 -11.78
C PHE A 267 25.26 0.77 -11.32
N GLU A 268 26.48 0.99 -11.81
CA GLU A 268 27.66 0.22 -11.38
C GLU A 268 28.10 0.60 -9.96
N LYS A 269 28.00 1.89 -9.62
CA LYS A 269 28.34 2.42 -8.29
C LYS A 269 27.47 1.82 -7.17
N TYR A 270 26.21 1.50 -7.45
CA TYR A 270 25.24 1.02 -6.45
C TYR A 270 25.04 -0.50 -6.43
N LYS A 271 25.86 -1.28 -7.15
CA LYS A 271 25.78 -2.76 -7.25
C LYS A 271 24.38 -3.27 -7.61
N ILE A 272 23.61 -2.51 -8.39
CA ILE A 272 22.28 -2.90 -8.88
C ILE A 272 22.47 -4.01 -9.92
N LYS A 273 22.13 -5.26 -9.58
CA LYS A 273 22.24 -6.40 -10.51
C LYS A 273 20.98 -6.51 -11.39
N ASN A 274 21.12 -6.20 -12.67
CA ASN A 274 20.09 -6.51 -13.68
C ASN A 274 20.07 -8.02 -13.98
N GLY A 275 18.96 -8.69 -13.65
CA GLY A 275 18.78 -10.14 -13.73
C GLY A 275 18.46 -10.71 -15.12
N LYS A 276 18.96 -10.13 -16.22
CA LYS A 276 18.59 -10.59 -17.57
C LYS A 276 19.32 -11.84 -18.08
N ASN A 277 20.38 -12.31 -17.43
CA ASN A 277 21.10 -13.50 -17.87
C ASN A 277 21.28 -14.53 -16.75
N GLY A 278 20.39 -15.52 -16.76
CA GLY A 278 20.64 -16.90 -16.37
C GLY A 278 21.20 -17.15 -14.96
N ILE A 279 20.31 -17.44 -14.01
CA ILE A 279 20.68 -18.25 -12.85
C ILE A 279 19.79 -19.50 -12.83
N LYS A 280 20.37 -20.60 -13.35
CA LYS A 280 20.05 -21.96 -12.93
C LYS A 280 20.58 -22.11 -11.49
N GLU A 281 19.77 -21.76 -10.50
CA GLU A 281 19.74 -22.35 -9.15
C GLU A 281 18.97 -21.43 -8.19
N ILE A 282 17.86 -21.97 -7.69
CA ILE A 282 17.06 -21.40 -6.63
C ILE A 282 17.89 -21.50 -5.33
N LYS A 283 18.44 -20.38 -4.84
CA LYS A 283 18.86 -20.30 -3.43
C LYS A 283 17.65 -19.97 -2.57
N ILE A 284 16.97 -21.03 -2.11
CA ILE A 284 16.04 -20.96 -0.99
C ILE A 284 16.82 -20.40 0.21
N LEU A 285 16.50 -19.19 0.66
CA LEU A 285 17.02 -18.62 1.90
C LEU A 285 16.38 -19.34 3.10
N LYS A 286 16.79 -20.58 3.35
CA LYS A 286 16.73 -21.17 4.69
C LYS A 286 18.01 -20.78 5.42
N LYS A 287 17.86 -20.20 6.61
CA LYS A 287 18.89 -19.72 7.57
C LYS A 287 19.56 -18.38 7.24
N LEU A 288 18.87 -17.30 7.60
CA LEU A 288 19.52 -16.20 8.34
C LEU A 288 18.80 -16.08 9.67
N ASP A 289 18.99 -17.10 10.50
CA ASP A 289 18.65 -17.03 11.91
C ASP A 289 19.71 -17.82 12.68
N ARG A 290 20.27 -17.19 13.72
CA ARG A 290 21.48 -17.56 14.51
C ARG A 290 22.83 -17.37 13.83
N LYS A 291 23.39 -16.15 13.90
CA LYS A 291 24.79 -15.88 14.28
C LYS A 291 25.07 -14.37 14.39
N GLU A 292 24.39 -13.70 15.32
CA GLU A 292 24.86 -12.45 15.93
C GLU A 292 24.78 -12.56 17.46
N LYS A 293 25.37 -13.63 17.97
CA LYS A 293 25.99 -13.64 19.29
C LYS A 293 27.37 -14.24 19.10
N GLU A 294 28.38 -13.51 19.56
CA GLU A 294 29.81 -13.80 19.49
C GLU A 294 30.51 -13.37 18.19
N ARG A 295 30.85 -12.08 18.12
CA ARG A 295 32.25 -11.61 18.00
C ARG A 295 32.38 -10.16 18.41
#